data_AF-A0A2T7P7Y8-F1
#
_entry.id   AF-A0A2T7P7Y8-F1
#
_cell.length_a   1.000
_cell.length_b   1.000
_cell.length_c   1.000
_cell.angle_alpha   90.00
_cell.angle_beta   90.00
_cell.angle_gamma   90.00
#
_symmetry.space_group_name_H-M   'P 1'
#
loop_
_entity.id
_entity.type
_entity.pdbx_description
1 polymer ?
#
loop_
_entity_poly.entity_id
_entity_poly.type
_entity_poly.pdbx_seq_one_letter_code
_entity_poly.pdbx_strand_id
1 'polypeptide(L)'
;MLSAIFLLTTVAGCVLAAQDQQGLQDGSHTALVATVESLLERIQSLEDLVRSQGQIFLSEKQQWLAEKESLQIRVERLETLCSFNDVFLEKSTTDGNEAVSLARDSVNPRACCLCSVRRQRPSGAVVTQLTKGLTKSVRPADCVKNEVVEASTSVYVHWGSSTCTSSAVLVYSGEIGGSFYDTTGAAVNYLCLPLTDLTLADISTTYYAQLYGGEYESQDAHQEKDPVCAVCRSSHATNVMIPAKTVCPAGWTSEYSGWLMAGWTGHNAASEFICVDSKMEERIGSERNDNGKLLYYTVTVWEPALSSLCQREEG
;
A
#
# COMPACT_ATOMS: atom_id res chain seq x y z
N MET A 1 -91.13 -30.72 37.21
CA MET A 1 -91.93 -29.72 37.95
C MET A 1 -91.50 -29.77 39.39
N LEU A 2 -90.57 -28.88 39.75
CA LEU A 2 -90.76 -27.81 40.76
C LEU A 2 -90.43 -28.35 42.16
N SER A 3 -89.51 -27.81 42.95
CA SER A 3 -88.67 -26.62 42.90
C SER A 3 -87.58 -26.90 43.95
N ALA A 4 -86.29 -26.67 43.69
CA ALA A 4 -85.71 -25.32 43.76
C ALA A 4 -85.84 -24.74 45.19
N ILE A 5 -84.80 -24.77 46.02
CA ILE A 5 -83.81 -23.69 46.28
C ILE A 5 -83.81 -23.47 47.81
N PHE A 6 -82.68 -22.97 48.34
CA PHE A 6 -82.46 -22.43 49.69
C PHE A 6 -82.24 -23.52 50.75
N LEU A 7 -81.11 -23.68 51.44
CA LEU A 7 -79.91 -22.88 51.74
C LEU A 7 -78.84 -23.93 52.14
N LEU A 8 -77.58 -23.88 51.68
CA LEU A 8 -76.49 -23.10 52.31
C LEU A 8 -76.43 -23.41 53.83
N THR A 9 -75.36 -23.91 54.45
CA THR A 9 -73.93 -23.53 54.47
C THR A 9 -73.49 -24.04 55.85
N THR A 10 -72.51 -24.91 56.03
CA THR A 10 -71.09 -24.63 56.31
C THR A 10 -70.60 -25.99 56.81
N VAL A 11 -69.77 -26.76 56.13
CA VAL A 11 -68.30 -26.75 56.27
C VAL A 11 -67.71 -27.29 54.95
N ALA A 12 -67.77 -26.47 53.91
CA ALA A 12 -66.81 -26.49 52.81
C ALA A 12 -65.88 -25.26 52.93
N GLY A 13 -65.63 -24.83 54.17
CA GLY A 13 -64.75 -23.72 54.52
C GLY A 13 -63.51 -24.27 55.20
N CYS A 14 -62.52 -24.66 54.41
CA CYS A 14 -61.08 -24.58 54.74
C CYS A 14 -60.13 -25.19 53.68
N VAL A 15 -60.59 -25.67 52.52
CA VAL A 15 -59.66 -26.23 51.50
C VAL A 15 -59.55 -25.39 50.21
N LEU A 16 -60.41 -24.39 49.97
CA LEU A 16 -60.32 -23.54 48.77
C LEU A 16 -59.69 -22.15 48.97
N ALA A 17 -59.02 -21.91 50.10
CA ALA A 17 -58.21 -20.70 50.29
C ALA A 17 -56.69 -20.96 50.38
N ALA A 18 -56.26 -22.22 50.23
CA ALA A 18 -54.83 -22.56 50.16
C ALA A 18 -54.37 -22.94 48.74
N GLN A 19 -55.29 -23.24 47.82
CA GLN A 19 -54.95 -23.64 46.45
C GLN A 19 -54.66 -22.47 45.50
N ASP A 20 -55.10 -21.25 45.83
CA ASP A 20 -54.93 -20.08 44.95
C ASP A 20 -53.63 -19.30 45.21
N GLN A 21 -52.96 -19.51 46.35
CA GLN A 21 -51.60 -18.98 46.59
C GLN A 21 -50.50 -19.92 46.07
N GLN A 22 -50.73 -21.23 46.01
CA GLN A 22 -49.74 -22.19 45.49
C GLN A 22 -49.61 -22.11 43.95
N GLY A 23 -50.68 -21.89 43.19
CA GLY A 23 -50.60 -21.79 41.72
C GLY A 23 -49.90 -20.53 41.18
N LEU A 24 -50.00 -19.40 41.89
CA LEU A 24 -49.34 -18.15 41.53
C LEU A 24 -47.83 -18.15 41.86
N GLN A 25 -47.43 -18.77 42.98
CA GLN A 25 -46.02 -18.99 43.30
C GLN A 25 -45.38 -20.03 42.37
N ASP A 26 -46.08 -21.11 42.04
CA ASP A 26 -45.56 -22.18 41.17
C ASP A 26 -45.43 -21.72 39.70
N GLY A 27 -46.35 -20.90 39.20
CA GLY A 27 -46.23 -20.26 37.88
C GLY A 27 -45.07 -19.26 37.80
N SER A 28 -44.85 -18.46 38.85
CA SER A 28 -43.70 -17.55 38.94
C SER A 28 -42.38 -18.30 39.07
N HIS A 29 -42.35 -19.42 39.80
CA HIS A 29 -41.17 -20.25 39.96
C HIS A 29 -40.81 -20.95 38.64
N THR A 30 -41.82 -21.46 37.93
CA THR A 30 -41.62 -22.13 36.63
C THR A 30 -41.09 -21.16 35.56
N ALA A 31 -41.60 -19.93 35.53
CA ALA A 31 -41.09 -18.88 34.63
C ALA A 31 -39.65 -18.46 34.98
N LEU A 32 -39.33 -18.38 36.28
CA LEU A 32 -37.98 -18.09 36.74
C LEU A 32 -37.00 -19.21 36.40
N VAL A 33 -37.39 -20.47 36.60
CA VAL A 33 -36.59 -21.66 36.25
C VAL A 33 -36.30 -21.70 34.74
N ALA A 34 -37.31 -21.50 33.89
CA ALA A 34 -37.11 -21.44 32.44
C ALA A 34 -36.14 -20.31 32.01
N THR A 35 -36.19 -19.18 32.70
CA THR A 35 -35.27 -18.06 32.44
C THR A 35 -33.84 -18.39 32.86
N VAL A 36 -33.66 -19.07 34.00
CA VAL A 36 -32.34 -19.51 34.49
C VAL A 36 -31.74 -20.58 33.58
N GLU A 37 -32.53 -21.55 33.12
CA GLU A 37 -32.09 -22.57 32.16
C GLU A 37 -31.65 -21.93 30.84
N SER A 38 -32.43 -20.96 30.33
CA SER A 38 -32.05 -20.20 29.13
C SER A 38 -30.75 -19.39 29.31
N LEU A 39 -30.54 -18.80 30.49
CA LEU A 39 -29.30 -18.10 30.80
C LEU A 39 -28.11 -19.05 30.92
N LEU A 40 -28.32 -20.25 31.47
CA LEU A 40 -27.29 -21.28 31.61
C LEU A 40 -26.81 -21.77 30.24
N GLU A 41 -27.72 -22.01 29.30
CA GLU A 41 -27.37 -22.38 27.92
C GLU A 41 -26.56 -21.28 27.22
N ARG A 42 -26.93 -20.01 27.45
CA ARG A 42 -26.20 -18.86 26.89
C ARG A 42 -24.79 -18.73 27.47
N ILE A 43 -24.61 -19.01 28.76
CA ILE A 43 -23.30 -18.98 29.42
C ILE A 43 -22.42 -20.11 28.89
N GLN A 44 -22.95 -21.33 28.76
CA GLN A 44 -22.21 -22.46 28.20
C GLN A 44 -21.75 -22.19 26.75
N SER A 45 -22.63 -21.61 25.93
CA SER A 45 -22.26 -21.20 24.57
C SER A 45 -21.15 -20.15 24.53
N LEU A 46 -21.12 -19.22 25.49
CA LEU A 46 -20.04 -18.23 25.61
C LEU A 46 -18.73 -18.87 26.07
N GLU A 47 -18.77 -19.82 27.00
CA GLU A 47 -17.59 -20.57 27.44
C GLU A 47 -16.96 -21.36 26.29
N ASP A 48 -17.77 -22.01 25.46
CA ASP A 48 -17.31 -22.73 24.27
C ASP A 48 -16.67 -21.78 23.25
N LEU A 49 -17.25 -20.59 23.07
CA LEU A 49 -16.68 -19.56 22.19
C LEU A 49 -15.31 -19.11 22.71
N VAL A 50 -15.19 -18.79 24.00
CA VAL A 50 -13.92 -18.36 24.62
C VAL A 50 -12.87 -19.48 24.54
N ARG A 51 -13.27 -20.74 24.78
CA ARG A 51 -12.39 -21.90 24.68
C ARG A 51 -11.87 -22.09 23.25
N SER A 52 -12.75 -21.95 22.25
CA SER A 52 -12.36 -22.07 20.84
C SER A 52 -11.40 -20.95 20.40
N GLN A 53 -11.64 -19.70 20.84
CA GLN A 53 -10.74 -18.58 20.56
C GLN A 53 -9.38 -18.77 21.24
N GLY A 54 -9.37 -19.28 22.47
CA GLY A 54 -8.14 -19.62 23.18
C GLY A 54 -7.29 -20.67 22.43
N GLN A 55 -7.93 -21.68 21.84
CA GLN A 55 -7.25 -22.69 21.02
C GLN A 55 -6.67 -22.11 19.73
N ILE A 56 -7.39 -21.21 19.05
CA ILE A 56 -6.88 -20.54 17.84
C ILE A 56 -5.64 -19.71 18.19
N PHE A 57 -5.72 -18.89 19.24
CA PHE A 57 -4.60 -18.06 19.69
C PHE A 57 -3.38 -18.91 20.09
N LEU A 58 -3.60 -20.04 20.75
CA LEU A 58 -2.52 -20.98 21.09
C LEU A 58 -1.91 -21.61 19.83
N SER A 59 -2.71 -21.95 18.82
CA SER A 59 -2.23 -22.53 17.56
C SER A 59 -1.42 -21.53 16.72
N GLU A 60 -1.88 -20.27 16.61
CA GLU A 60 -1.16 -19.21 15.92
C GLU A 60 0.15 -18.88 16.63
N LYS A 61 0.14 -18.86 17.96
CA LYS A 61 1.36 -18.68 18.77
C LYS A 61 2.36 -19.82 18.52
N GLN A 62 1.91 -21.07 18.42
CA GLN A 62 2.79 -22.20 18.11
C GLN A 62 3.38 -22.10 16.70
N GLN A 63 2.57 -21.70 15.71
CA GLN A 63 3.05 -21.50 14.33
C GLN A 63 4.10 -20.40 14.27
N TRP A 64 3.86 -19.27 14.96
CA TRP A 64 4.80 -18.15 15.02
C TRP A 64 6.12 -18.53 15.72
N LEU A 65 6.04 -19.33 16.79
CA LEU A 65 7.24 -19.83 17.48
C LEU A 65 8.07 -20.76 16.59
N ALA A 66 7.44 -21.65 15.82
CA ALA A 66 8.13 -22.53 14.89
C ALA A 66 8.81 -21.75 13.74
N GLU A 67 8.14 -20.71 13.21
CA GLU A 67 8.73 -19.83 12.19
C GLU A 67 9.91 -19.02 12.75
N LYS A 68 9.78 -18.52 13.98
CA LYS A 68 10.86 -17.84 14.69
C LYS A 68 12.09 -18.75 14.88
N GLU A 69 11.92 -20.00 15.31
CA GLU A 69 13.03 -20.95 15.46
C GLU A 69 13.69 -21.27 14.11
N SER A 70 12.89 -21.47 13.05
CA SER A 70 13.41 -21.67 11.69
C SER A 70 14.25 -20.49 11.20
N LEU A 71 13.79 -19.26 11.46
CA LEU A 71 14.52 -18.05 11.13
C LEU A 71 15.79 -17.89 11.96
N GLN A 72 15.76 -18.21 13.26
CA GLN A 72 16.96 -18.17 14.10
C GLN A 72 18.04 -19.14 13.59
N ILE A 73 17.67 -20.37 13.22
CA ILE A 73 18.60 -21.34 12.63
C ILE A 73 19.21 -20.82 11.32
N ARG A 74 18.43 -20.10 10.51
CA ARG A 74 18.90 -19.50 9.25
C ARG A 74 19.86 -18.34 9.50
N VAL A 75 19.61 -17.50 10.51
CA VAL A 75 20.50 -16.40 10.92
C VAL A 75 21.82 -16.96 11.45
N GLU A 76 21.78 -17.95 12.34
CA GLU A 76 22.98 -18.56 12.93
C GLU A 76 23.85 -19.27 11.86
N ARG A 77 23.22 -19.85 10.83
CA ARG A 77 23.92 -20.38 9.64
C ARG A 77 24.56 -19.30 8.77
N LEU A 78 23.95 -18.12 8.69
CA LEU A 78 24.53 -17.00 7.94
C LEU A 78 25.70 -16.37 8.71
N GLU A 79 25.59 -16.26 10.03
CA GLU A 79 26.68 -15.76 10.89
C GLU A 79 27.92 -16.67 10.84
N THR A 80 27.72 -17.99 10.78
CA THR A 80 28.84 -18.95 10.63
C THR A 80 29.50 -18.90 9.24
N LEU A 81 28.77 -18.51 8.19
CA LEU A 81 29.33 -18.29 6.86
C LEU A 81 30.10 -16.97 6.74
N CYS A 82 29.82 -15.98 7.58
CA CYS A 82 30.47 -14.67 7.58
C CYS A 82 31.75 -14.59 8.42
N SER A 83 32.17 -15.66 9.14
CA SER A 83 33.32 -15.61 10.06
C SER A 83 34.65 -16.17 9.50
N PHE A 84 34.76 -16.51 8.21
CA PHE A 84 36.03 -16.95 7.61
C PHE A 84 36.70 -15.81 6.83
N ASN A 85 37.51 -15.01 7.52
CA ASN A 85 38.56 -14.21 6.89
C ASN A 85 39.92 -14.73 7.33
N ASP A 86 40.62 -15.41 6.41
CA ASP A 86 42.01 -15.16 6.06
C ASP A 86 42.49 -16.28 5.13
N VAL A 87 42.44 -16.05 3.80
CA VAL A 87 43.35 -16.74 2.88
C VAL A 87 43.99 -15.72 1.95
N PHE A 88 45.31 -15.68 2.09
CA PHE A 88 46.31 -14.91 1.39
C PHE A 88 46.16 -14.95 -0.14
N LEU A 89 46.35 -13.78 -0.77
CA LEU A 89 46.56 -13.62 -2.21
C LEU A 89 47.89 -14.27 -2.64
N GLU A 90 47.82 -15.20 -3.58
CA GLU A 90 48.91 -15.42 -4.54
C GLU A 90 48.44 -15.10 -5.97
N LYS A 91 49.37 -14.52 -6.74
CA LYS A 91 49.13 -13.70 -7.92
C LYS A 91 48.79 -14.54 -9.16
N SER A 92 47.85 -14.02 -9.94
CA SER A 92 47.39 -14.48 -11.27
C SER A 92 48.48 -14.69 -12.31
N THR A 93 48.31 -15.75 -13.12
CA THR A 93 48.39 -15.68 -14.59
C THR A 93 47.35 -16.61 -15.23
N THR A 94 46.52 -16.03 -16.12
CA THR A 94 45.81 -16.61 -17.31
C THR A 94 45.00 -17.89 -17.08
N ASP A 95 43.70 -17.98 -17.39
CA ASP A 95 43.02 -17.69 -18.66
C ASP A 95 41.49 -17.74 -18.40
N GLY A 96 40.68 -17.33 -19.37
CA GLY A 96 39.26 -16.98 -19.26
C GLY A 96 38.30 -17.90 -18.49
N ASN A 97 37.26 -17.29 -17.91
CA ASN A 97 35.84 -17.69 -17.97
C ASN A 97 34.98 -16.74 -17.13
N GLU A 98 33.71 -16.63 -17.53
CA GLU A 98 32.65 -15.78 -16.98
C GLU A 98 32.65 -15.66 -15.46
N ALA A 99 32.84 -14.43 -14.96
CA ALA A 99 32.53 -14.08 -13.59
C ALA A 99 31.22 -13.29 -13.59
N VAL A 100 30.14 -13.93 -13.16
CA VAL A 100 28.96 -13.25 -12.65
C VAL A 100 29.43 -12.41 -11.47
N SER A 101 29.65 -11.12 -11.70
CA SER A 101 29.90 -10.16 -10.64
C SER A 101 28.60 -9.99 -9.86
N LEU A 102 28.50 -10.64 -8.70
CA LEU A 102 27.61 -10.17 -7.65
C LEU A 102 28.17 -8.81 -7.21
N ALA A 103 27.67 -7.77 -7.84
CA ALA A 103 27.97 -6.40 -7.51
C ALA A 103 27.63 -6.20 -6.03
N ARG A 104 28.63 -5.80 -5.24
CA ARG A 104 28.37 -5.08 -4.00
C ARG A 104 27.45 -3.92 -4.37
N ASP A 105 26.36 -3.73 -3.63
CA ASP A 105 25.46 -2.58 -3.75
C ASP A 105 26.27 -1.29 -3.48
N SER A 106 27.03 -0.84 -4.48
CA SER A 106 27.50 0.52 -4.52
C SER A 106 26.25 1.36 -4.72
N VAL A 107 25.83 2.06 -3.67
CA VAL A 107 24.75 3.04 -3.74
C VAL A 107 25.13 4.01 -4.86
N ASN A 108 24.52 3.84 -6.04
CA ASN A 108 24.70 4.78 -7.13
C ASN A 108 23.91 6.04 -6.75
N PRO A 109 24.58 7.16 -6.43
CA PRO A 109 23.91 8.35 -5.94
C PRO A 109 22.95 8.97 -6.96
N ARG A 110 23.09 8.58 -8.23
CA ARG A 110 22.22 9.02 -9.33
C ARG A 110 20.98 8.16 -9.48
N ALA A 111 20.84 7.08 -8.72
CA ALA A 111 19.74 6.14 -8.87
C ALA A 111 18.47 6.60 -8.15
N CYS A 112 17.34 6.10 -8.59
CA CYS A 112 16.05 6.23 -7.93
C CYS A 112 15.15 5.04 -8.28
N CYS A 113 14.12 4.83 -7.46
CA CYS A 113 13.07 3.88 -7.77
C CYS A 113 11.70 4.43 -7.39
N LEU A 114 10.68 4.01 -8.13
CA LEU A 114 9.29 4.22 -7.79
C LEU A 114 8.75 2.92 -7.19
N CYS A 115 8.28 3.02 -5.96
CA CYS A 115 7.79 1.90 -5.17
C CYS A 115 6.31 2.06 -4.88
N SER A 116 5.59 0.96 -4.87
CA SER A 116 4.16 0.92 -4.59
C SER A 116 3.83 -0.12 -3.53
N VAL A 117 2.84 0.16 -2.69
CA VAL A 117 2.41 -0.78 -1.64
C VAL A 117 0.93 -1.08 -1.76
N ARG A 118 0.64 -2.38 -1.73
CA ARG A 118 -0.74 -2.85 -1.64
C ARG A 118 -1.24 -2.57 -0.23
N ARG A 119 -2.39 -1.94 -0.10
CA ARG A 119 -3.04 -1.78 1.22
C ARG A 119 -3.19 -3.18 1.83
N GLN A 120 -2.52 -3.45 2.96
CA GLN A 120 -2.84 -4.64 3.74
C GLN A 120 -4.29 -4.48 4.18
N ARG A 121 -5.19 -5.32 3.65
CA ARG A 121 -6.51 -5.46 4.26
C ARG A 121 -6.27 -5.88 5.71
N PRO A 122 -6.96 -5.29 6.70
CA PRO A 122 -7.18 -6.04 7.94
C PRO A 122 -7.77 -7.39 7.50
N SER A 123 -7.22 -8.49 8.00
CA SER A 123 -7.68 -9.83 7.68
C SER A 123 -9.22 -9.86 7.69
N GLY A 124 -9.83 -10.22 6.56
CA GLY A 124 -11.29 -10.23 6.36
C GLY A 124 -12.07 -11.16 7.33
N ALA A 125 -11.39 -11.74 8.31
CA ALA A 125 -11.97 -12.51 9.39
C ALA A 125 -12.79 -11.64 10.38
N VAL A 126 -12.45 -10.35 10.56
CA VAL A 126 -13.12 -9.52 11.59
C VAL A 126 -14.49 -9.01 11.13
N VAL A 127 -14.70 -8.76 9.84
CA VAL A 127 -15.96 -8.19 9.32
C VAL A 127 -17.00 -9.28 9.00
N THR A 128 -16.57 -10.52 8.77
CA THR A 128 -17.48 -11.64 8.43
C THR A 128 -18.11 -12.29 9.68
N GLN A 129 -17.56 -12.05 10.87
CA GLN A 129 -18.11 -12.54 12.14
C GLN A 129 -19.24 -11.65 12.68
N LEU A 130 -19.24 -10.35 12.38
CA LEU A 130 -20.27 -9.41 12.86
C LEU A 130 -21.55 -9.41 12.00
N THR A 131 -21.47 -9.83 10.73
CA THR A 131 -22.65 -9.93 9.84
C THR A 131 -23.46 -11.22 10.02
N LYS A 132 -22.88 -12.27 10.63
CA LYS A 132 -23.62 -13.52 10.93
C LYS A 132 -24.46 -13.45 12.22
N GLY A 133 -24.39 -12.34 12.96
CA GLY A 133 -25.12 -12.16 14.23
C GLY A 133 -26.43 -11.34 14.16
N LEU A 134 -26.74 -10.68 13.03
CA LEU A 134 -27.91 -9.76 12.96
C LEU A 134 -29.05 -10.18 12.01
N THR A 135 -29.03 -11.38 11.42
CA THR A 135 -30.11 -11.82 10.49
C THR A 135 -31.25 -12.57 11.18
N LYS A 136 -31.69 -12.13 12.36
CA LYS A 136 -32.94 -12.59 12.98
C LYS A 136 -33.79 -11.44 13.55
N SER A 137 -34.01 -10.38 12.77
CA SER A 137 -35.27 -9.63 12.78
C SER A 137 -35.20 -8.43 11.82
N VAL A 138 -36.33 -8.18 11.16
CA VAL A 138 -36.67 -7.03 10.31
C VAL A 138 -36.50 -7.24 8.79
N ARG A 139 -37.53 -6.74 8.08
CA ARG A 139 -38.08 -7.04 6.73
C ARG A 139 -37.40 -6.23 5.59
N PRO A 140 -37.81 -6.40 4.31
CA PRO A 140 -36.92 -6.39 3.14
C PRO A 140 -36.65 -5.01 2.51
N ALA A 141 -35.53 -4.95 1.80
CA ALA A 141 -35.12 -3.92 0.84
C ALA A 141 -34.95 -2.50 1.41
N ASP A 142 -33.76 -2.23 1.95
CA ASP A 142 -33.06 -0.97 1.68
C ASP A 142 -31.55 -1.13 1.94
N CYS A 143 -30.77 -0.70 0.95
CA CYS A 143 -29.32 -0.54 0.91
C CYS A 143 -28.42 -1.70 1.38
N VAL A 144 -28.31 -2.75 0.56
CA VAL A 144 -26.96 -3.30 0.31
C VAL A 144 -26.19 -2.18 -0.37
N LYS A 145 -25.46 -1.37 0.42
CA LYS A 145 -24.28 -0.72 -0.12
C LYS A 145 -23.40 -1.87 -0.56
N ASN A 146 -23.41 -2.18 -1.86
CA ASN A 146 -22.24 -2.75 -2.47
C ASN A 146 -21.14 -1.73 -2.16
N GLU A 147 -20.39 -1.93 -1.08
CA GLU A 147 -18.97 -1.60 -1.15
C GLU A 147 -18.47 -2.47 -2.31
N VAL A 148 -18.57 -1.93 -3.52
CA VAL A 148 -17.41 -1.97 -4.39
C VAL A 148 -16.32 -1.48 -3.46
N VAL A 149 -15.55 -2.42 -2.90
CA VAL A 149 -14.27 -2.09 -2.31
C VAL A 149 -13.52 -1.54 -3.51
N GLU A 150 -13.67 -0.23 -3.73
CA GLU A 150 -12.87 0.56 -4.65
C GLU A 150 -11.46 0.10 -4.31
N ALA A 151 -10.90 -0.73 -5.19
CA ALA A 151 -9.53 -1.14 -5.05
C ALA A 151 -8.79 0.18 -4.97
N SER A 152 -8.21 0.48 -3.80
CA SER A 152 -7.56 1.78 -3.62
C SER A 152 -6.48 1.84 -4.69
N THR A 153 -6.72 2.67 -5.70
CA THR A 153 -5.82 2.85 -6.83
C THR A 153 -5.09 4.17 -6.63
N SER A 154 -3.87 4.22 -7.15
CA SER A 154 -3.05 5.42 -7.14
C SER A 154 -2.61 5.73 -8.55
N VAL A 155 -2.36 7.00 -8.83
CA VAL A 155 -1.84 7.45 -10.12
C VAL A 155 -0.41 7.91 -9.92
N TYR A 156 0.45 7.56 -10.86
CA TYR A 156 1.82 8.05 -10.93
C TYR A 156 2.20 8.34 -12.39
N VAL A 157 3.27 9.09 -12.57
CA VAL A 157 3.88 9.30 -13.90
C VAL A 157 5.12 8.43 -14.00
N HIS A 158 5.18 7.61 -15.04
CA HIS A 158 6.35 6.86 -15.44
C HIS A 158 7.16 7.75 -16.38
N TRP A 159 8.10 8.50 -15.82
CA TRP A 159 8.96 9.40 -16.59
C TRP A 159 10.00 8.59 -17.37
N GLY A 160 10.25 8.94 -18.64
CA GLY A 160 11.19 8.20 -19.50
C GLY A 160 10.65 6.87 -20.02
N SER A 161 9.32 6.67 -20.02
CA SER A 161 8.68 5.60 -20.79
C SER A 161 7.32 6.02 -21.31
N SER A 162 6.95 5.56 -22.52
CA SER A 162 5.61 5.73 -23.09
C SER A 162 4.61 4.68 -22.62
N THR A 163 5.05 3.73 -21.78
CA THR A 163 4.24 2.60 -21.31
C THR A 163 4.25 2.46 -19.80
N CYS A 164 3.23 1.81 -19.24
CA CYS A 164 3.18 1.45 -17.83
C CYS A 164 3.76 0.06 -17.57
N THR A 165 4.11 -0.18 -16.31
CA THR A 165 4.50 -1.49 -15.79
C THR A 165 3.34 -2.48 -15.86
N SER A 166 3.61 -3.78 -15.81
CA SER A 166 2.57 -4.81 -15.91
C SER A 166 1.54 -4.79 -14.77
N SER A 167 1.86 -4.15 -13.65
CA SER A 167 0.99 -3.95 -12.47
C SER A 167 0.05 -2.74 -12.58
N ALA A 168 0.24 -1.89 -13.60
CA ALA A 168 -0.48 -0.65 -13.78
C ALA A 168 -1.15 -0.56 -15.17
N VAL A 169 -2.21 0.25 -15.24
CA VAL A 169 -2.97 0.48 -16.48
C VAL A 169 -2.64 1.87 -17.00
N LEU A 170 -2.33 1.96 -18.31
CA LEU A 170 -2.09 3.23 -18.99
C LEU A 170 -3.35 4.10 -18.99
N VAL A 171 -3.21 5.33 -18.51
CA VAL A 171 -4.24 6.37 -18.63
C VAL A 171 -4.02 7.12 -19.95
N TYR A 172 -2.82 7.67 -20.15
CA TYR A 172 -2.36 8.23 -21.42
C TYR A 172 -0.83 8.26 -21.47
N SER A 173 -0.28 8.34 -22.67
CA SER A 173 1.14 8.60 -22.93
C SER A 173 1.35 9.99 -23.52
N GLY A 174 2.56 10.51 -23.36
CA GLY A 174 2.89 11.88 -23.73
C GLY A 174 4.39 12.15 -23.78
N GLU A 175 4.73 13.41 -23.91
CA GLU A 175 6.09 13.94 -23.77
C GLU A 175 6.25 14.68 -22.45
N ILE A 176 7.45 14.63 -21.87
CA ILE A 176 7.74 15.48 -20.72
C ILE A 176 7.81 16.91 -21.22
N GLY A 177 7.25 17.84 -20.45
CA GLY A 177 7.36 19.27 -20.70
C GLY A 177 7.28 20.10 -19.43
N GLY A 178 7.26 21.41 -19.58
CA GLY A 178 7.20 22.35 -18.46
C GLY A 178 7.56 23.76 -18.91
N SER A 179 8.01 24.60 -17.98
CA SER A 179 8.48 25.94 -18.33
C SER A 179 9.89 25.94 -18.93
N PHE A 180 10.20 26.98 -19.70
CA PHE A 180 11.54 27.21 -20.24
C PHE A 180 12.57 27.32 -19.12
N TYR A 181 13.72 26.68 -19.30
CA TYR A 181 14.74 26.55 -18.27
C TYR A 181 15.31 27.89 -17.77
N ASP A 182 15.26 28.96 -18.56
CA ASP A 182 15.86 30.25 -18.16
C ASP A 182 14.83 31.33 -17.81
N THR A 183 13.55 31.00 -17.77
CA THR A 183 12.50 31.98 -17.47
C THR A 183 12.40 32.21 -15.95
N THR A 184 12.65 33.44 -15.52
CA THR A 184 12.43 33.83 -14.11
C THR A 184 10.95 33.76 -13.76
N GLY A 185 10.63 33.17 -12.60
CA GLY A 185 9.24 32.95 -12.16
C GLY A 185 8.52 31.79 -12.87
N ALA A 186 9.26 30.99 -13.63
CA ALA A 186 8.78 29.76 -14.26
C ALA A 186 8.24 28.73 -13.26
N ALA A 187 7.35 27.85 -13.74
CA ALA A 187 6.86 26.72 -12.96
C ALA A 187 7.96 25.66 -12.78
N VAL A 188 8.02 25.12 -11.55
CA VAL A 188 9.09 24.20 -11.14
C VAL A 188 8.87 22.77 -11.63
N ASN A 189 7.60 22.35 -11.75
CA ASN A 189 7.25 20.97 -11.99
C ASN A 189 7.48 20.55 -13.45
N TYR A 190 7.64 19.24 -13.65
CA TYR A 190 7.51 18.60 -14.95
C TYR A 190 6.03 18.23 -15.18
N LEU A 191 5.64 18.17 -16.44
CA LEU A 191 4.31 17.79 -16.88
C LEU A 191 4.44 16.65 -17.88
N CYS A 192 3.49 15.71 -17.84
CA CYS A 192 3.31 14.74 -18.91
C CYS A 192 2.29 15.31 -19.90
N LEU A 193 2.75 15.79 -21.04
CA LEU A 193 1.92 16.47 -22.03
C LEU A 193 1.35 15.45 -23.01
N PRO A 194 0.01 15.29 -23.10
CA PRO A 194 -0.58 14.40 -24.08
C PRO A 194 -0.30 14.88 -25.51
N LEU A 195 0.04 13.98 -26.41
CA LEU A 195 0.33 14.33 -27.82
C LEU A 195 -0.92 14.41 -28.71
N THR A 196 -2.06 13.97 -28.19
CA THR A 196 -3.34 13.96 -28.89
C THR A 196 -4.37 14.83 -28.17
N ASP A 197 -5.33 15.36 -28.92
CA ASP A 197 -6.46 16.16 -28.39
C ASP A 197 -6.06 17.42 -27.62
N LEU A 198 -4.93 18.04 -28.01
CA LEU A 198 -4.45 19.28 -27.41
C LEU A 198 -5.41 20.44 -27.68
N THR A 199 -5.98 20.99 -26.61
CA THR A 199 -6.70 22.27 -26.64
C THR A 199 -5.81 23.35 -26.03
N LEU A 200 -4.94 23.94 -26.85
CA LEU A 200 -4.11 25.07 -26.44
C LEU A 200 -4.87 26.37 -26.72
N ALA A 201 -5.03 27.20 -25.68
CA ALA A 201 -5.65 28.51 -25.83
C ALA A 201 -4.61 29.49 -26.40
N ASP A 202 -4.84 29.95 -27.63
CA ASP A 202 -4.09 31.09 -28.19
C ASP A 202 -4.72 32.38 -27.66
N ILE A 203 -4.19 32.87 -26.53
CA ILE A 203 -4.65 34.09 -25.89
C ILE A 203 -3.54 35.14 -26.02
N SER A 204 -3.85 36.27 -26.66
CA SER A 204 -2.99 37.44 -26.69
C SER A 204 -3.01 38.16 -25.33
N THR A 205 -2.37 37.56 -24.33
CA THR A 205 -2.13 38.19 -23.02
C THR A 205 -0.72 38.78 -22.98
N THR A 206 -0.56 39.92 -22.31
CA THR A 206 0.74 40.59 -22.13
C THR A 206 1.61 39.91 -21.07
N TYR A 207 0.99 39.19 -20.13
CA TYR A 207 1.65 38.43 -19.08
C TYR A 207 1.17 36.99 -19.14
N TYR A 208 2.10 36.05 -19.34
CA TYR A 208 1.79 34.64 -19.56
C TYR A 208 2.80 33.74 -18.87
N ALA A 209 2.34 32.53 -18.52
CA ALA A 209 3.21 31.40 -18.26
C ALA A 209 3.45 30.67 -19.59
N GLN A 210 4.68 30.22 -19.80
CA GLN A 210 5.04 29.47 -21.01
C GLN A 210 5.10 27.98 -20.73
N LEU A 211 4.68 27.20 -21.72
CA LEU A 211 4.76 25.75 -21.74
C LEU A 211 5.61 25.32 -22.94
N TYR A 212 6.62 24.52 -22.66
CA TYR A 212 7.61 23.98 -23.60
C TYR A 212 7.67 22.46 -23.48
N GLY A 213 8.14 21.81 -24.54
CA GLY A 213 8.63 20.44 -24.47
C GLY A 213 9.83 20.34 -23.54
N GLY A 214 10.11 19.13 -23.08
CA GLY A 214 11.30 18.80 -22.33
C GLY A 214 12.40 18.30 -23.23
N GLU A 215 13.62 18.25 -22.70
CA GLU A 215 14.78 17.73 -23.46
C GLU A 215 15.77 17.10 -22.48
N TYR A 216 16.35 15.97 -22.87
CA TYR A 216 17.46 15.38 -22.16
C TYR A 216 18.77 16.12 -22.47
N GLU A 217 19.45 16.53 -21.41
CA GLU A 217 20.77 17.17 -21.43
C GLU A 217 21.75 16.27 -20.65
N SER A 218 21.86 15.02 -21.11
CA SER A 218 22.50 13.91 -20.40
C SER A 218 23.98 13.71 -20.75
N GLN A 219 24.48 14.36 -21.80
CA GLN A 219 25.83 14.17 -22.37
C GLN A 219 26.14 12.71 -22.77
N ASP A 220 25.11 11.97 -23.19
CA ASP A 220 25.21 10.60 -23.69
C ASP A 220 24.32 10.38 -24.93
N ALA A 221 23.92 9.14 -25.20
CA ALA A 221 23.07 8.81 -26.34
C ALA A 221 21.68 9.46 -26.32
N HIS A 222 21.23 9.96 -25.17
CA HIS A 222 19.94 10.63 -24.99
C HIS A 222 20.02 12.16 -25.17
N GLN A 223 21.22 12.73 -25.33
CA GLN A 223 21.44 14.16 -25.47
C GLN A 223 20.59 14.78 -26.61
N GLU A 224 19.98 15.93 -26.35
CA GLU A 224 19.15 16.69 -27.30
C GLU A 224 17.95 15.91 -27.85
N LYS A 225 17.37 15.02 -27.05
CA LYS A 225 16.19 14.26 -27.42
C LYS A 225 15.02 14.52 -26.48
N ASP A 226 13.83 14.41 -27.04
CA ASP A 226 12.59 14.68 -26.34
C ASP A 226 12.20 13.48 -25.45
N PRO A 227 12.24 13.61 -24.12
CA PRO A 227 11.82 12.56 -23.19
C PRO A 227 10.31 12.27 -23.28
N VAL A 228 9.93 10.99 -23.20
CA VAL A 228 8.51 10.59 -23.13
C VAL A 228 8.06 10.27 -21.71
N CYS A 229 6.75 10.16 -21.51
CA CYS A 229 6.14 9.80 -20.25
C CYS A 229 4.83 9.03 -20.42
N ALA A 230 4.43 8.32 -19.36
CA ALA A 230 3.15 7.64 -19.27
C ALA A 230 2.50 7.94 -17.92
N VAL A 231 1.22 8.31 -17.94
CA VAL A 231 0.43 8.41 -16.71
C VAL A 231 -0.23 7.07 -16.45
N CYS A 232 0.05 6.48 -15.29
CA CYS A 232 -0.27 5.11 -14.96
C CYS A 232 -1.18 5.04 -13.74
N ARG A 233 -2.26 4.26 -13.83
CA ARG A 233 -3.11 3.92 -12.69
C ARG A 233 -2.68 2.56 -12.13
N SER A 234 -2.02 2.58 -10.97
CA SER A 234 -1.61 1.37 -10.26
C SER A 234 -2.80 0.74 -9.53
N SER A 235 -2.77 -0.60 -9.45
CA SER A 235 -3.69 -1.38 -8.60
C SER A 235 -3.32 -1.31 -7.11
N HIS A 236 -2.18 -0.68 -6.79
CA HIS A 236 -1.73 -0.40 -5.42
C HIS A 236 -2.26 0.94 -4.91
N ALA A 237 -2.37 1.06 -3.58
CA ALA A 237 -3.05 2.19 -2.95
C ALA A 237 -2.20 3.45 -2.91
N THR A 238 -0.88 3.29 -2.92
CA THR A 238 0.07 4.40 -2.79
C THR A 238 1.35 4.07 -3.54
N ASN A 239 1.92 5.07 -4.21
CA ASN A 239 3.25 5.02 -4.81
C ASN A 239 4.13 6.09 -4.17
N VAL A 240 5.44 5.85 -4.13
CA VAL A 240 6.44 6.78 -3.61
C VAL A 240 7.73 6.66 -4.42
N MET A 241 8.33 7.81 -4.76
CA MET A 241 9.68 7.86 -5.33
C MET A 241 10.69 7.86 -4.19
N ILE A 242 11.65 6.94 -4.24
CA ILE A 242 12.75 6.83 -3.28
C ILE A 242 14.05 7.21 -4.01
N PRO A 243 14.68 8.34 -3.67
CA PRO A 243 15.95 8.74 -4.27
C PRO A 243 17.12 7.91 -3.71
N ALA A 244 18.21 7.84 -4.47
CA ALA A 244 19.44 7.11 -4.16
C ALA A 244 19.28 5.60 -3.88
N LYS A 245 18.20 4.99 -4.36
CA LYS A 245 17.93 3.55 -4.27
C LYS A 245 17.42 3.05 -5.61
N THR A 246 17.80 1.85 -6.02
CA THR A 246 17.22 1.13 -7.16
C THR A 246 16.22 0.05 -6.74
N VAL A 247 16.23 -0.31 -5.45
CA VAL A 247 15.44 -1.40 -4.89
C VAL A 247 14.49 -0.87 -3.83
N CYS A 248 13.25 -1.33 -3.88
CA CYS A 248 12.22 -0.95 -2.91
C CYS A 248 12.43 -1.63 -1.55
N PRO A 249 12.03 -0.99 -0.44
CA PRO A 249 12.06 -1.61 0.88
C PRO A 249 11.22 -2.89 0.94
N ALA A 250 11.49 -3.74 1.93
CA ALA A 250 10.71 -4.95 2.16
C ALA A 250 9.21 -4.64 2.31
N GLY A 251 8.37 -5.42 1.63
CA GLY A 251 6.91 -5.24 1.61
C GLY A 251 6.40 -4.22 0.58
N TRP A 252 7.29 -3.53 -0.15
CA TRP A 252 6.96 -2.69 -1.29
C TRP A 252 7.27 -3.41 -2.61
N THR A 253 6.48 -3.12 -3.64
CA THR A 253 6.68 -3.59 -5.00
C THR A 253 7.34 -2.50 -5.81
N SER A 254 8.36 -2.83 -6.62
CA SER A 254 8.93 -1.89 -7.57
C SER A 254 7.99 -1.71 -8.75
N GLU A 255 7.61 -0.47 -9.05
CA GLU A 255 7.03 -0.12 -10.35
C GLU A 255 8.18 -0.01 -11.36
N TYR A 256 9.15 0.89 -11.13
CA TYR A 256 10.33 1.01 -11.97
C TYR A 256 11.52 1.62 -11.23
N SER A 257 12.69 1.57 -11.84
CA SER A 257 13.92 2.20 -11.34
C SER A 257 14.66 2.91 -12.46
N GLY A 258 15.48 3.89 -12.10
CA GLY A 258 16.31 4.59 -13.08
C GLY A 258 17.11 5.72 -12.47
N TRP A 259 17.10 6.87 -13.15
CA TRP A 259 17.98 8.00 -12.91
C TRP A 259 17.24 9.15 -12.25
N LEU A 260 17.82 9.67 -11.16
CA LEU A 260 17.36 10.89 -10.52
C LEU A 260 17.82 12.08 -11.37
N MET A 261 16.86 12.83 -11.91
CA MET A 261 17.13 13.94 -12.83
C MET A 261 16.41 15.21 -12.38
N ALA A 262 17.01 16.35 -12.73
CA ALA A 262 16.51 17.70 -12.46
C ALA A 262 17.14 18.68 -13.47
N GLY A 263 16.83 19.97 -13.36
CA GLY A 263 17.48 21.04 -14.12
C GLY A 263 18.92 21.33 -13.66
N TRP A 264 19.71 21.95 -14.54
CA TRP A 264 21.07 22.37 -14.21
C TRP A 264 21.07 23.54 -13.22
N THR A 265 22.03 23.54 -12.30
CA THR A 265 22.16 24.54 -11.23
C THR A 265 22.48 25.95 -11.73
N GLY A 266 22.88 26.12 -12.99
CA GLY A 266 23.12 27.42 -13.61
C GLY A 266 21.88 28.08 -14.23
N HIS A 267 20.73 27.40 -14.26
CA HIS A 267 19.50 27.89 -14.86
C HIS A 267 18.72 28.84 -13.94
N ASN A 268 18.08 29.86 -14.52
CA ASN A 268 17.23 30.77 -13.76
C ASN A 268 15.92 30.13 -13.30
N ALA A 269 15.34 29.21 -14.07
CA ALA A 269 14.16 28.46 -13.66
C ALA A 269 14.54 27.28 -12.77
N ALA A 270 13.81 27.11 -11.67
CA ALA A 270 13.95 25.93 -10.83
C ALA A 270 13.27 24.70 -11.44
N SER A 271 13.65 23.53 -10.93
CA SER A 271 13.10 22.22 -11.29
C SER A 271 12.89 21.37 -10.05
N GLU A 272 11.90 20.49 -10.07
CA GLU A 272 11.81 19.40 -9.10
C GLU A 272 12.79 18.26 -9.44
N PHE A 273 12.95 17.30 -8.52
CA PHE A 273 13.64 16.05 -8.82
C PHE A 273 12.62 15.00 -9.27
N ILE A 274 12.88 14.34 -10.39
CA ILE A 274 12.07 13.22 -10.89
C ILE A 274 12.92 11.97 -11.07
N CYS A 275 12.27 10.82 -11.00
CA CYS A 275 12.89 9.53 -11.32
C CYS A 275 12.55 9.14 -12.76
N VAL A 276 13.52 9.23 -13.65
CA VAL A 276 13.40 8.85 -15.06
C VAL A 276 13.77 7.38 -15.20
N ASP A 277 13.00 6.60 -15.96
CA ASP A 277 13.27 5.17 -16.19
C ASP A 277 14.70 4.97 -16.70
N SER A 278 15.33 3.88 -16.27
CA SER A 278 16.67 3.47 -16.70
C SER A 278 16.87 3.44 -18.22
N LYS A 279 15.80 3.19 -18.99
CA LYS A 279 15.82 3.15 -20.45
C LYS A 279 15.82 4.54 -21.09
N MET A 280 15.39 5.58 -20.36
CA MET A 280 15.29 6.96 -20.83
C MET A 280 14.66 7.05 -22.22
N GLU A 281 13.47 6.46 -22.38
CA GLU A 281 12.77 6.47 -23.65
C GLU A 281 12.54 7.91 -24.13
N GLU A 282 12.57 8.07 -25.45
CA GLU A 282 12.59 9.34 -26.16
C GLU A 282 11.69 9.28 -27.40
N ARG A 283 11.18 10.44 -27.84
CA ARG A 283 10.38 10.48 -29.06
C ARG A 283 11.29 10.21 -30.27
N ILE A 284 10.83 9.34 -31.15
CA ILE A 284 11.50 9.04 -32.43
C ILE A 284 11.58 10.32 -33.29
N GLY A 285 12.77 10.61 -33.84
CA GLY A 285 12.96 11.77 -34.72
C GLY A 285 12.98 13.10 -33.95
N SER A 286 13.44 13.09 -32.70
CA SER A 286 13.57 14.28 -31.84
C SER A 286 15.00 14.76 -31.67
N GLU A 287 15.94 14.32 -32.53
CA GLU A 287 17.37 14.65 -32.41
C GLU A 287 17.65 16.11 -32.84
N ARG A 288 17.14 17.06 -32.06
CA ARG A 288 17.25 18.49 -32.28
C ARG A 288 17.31 19.22 -30.95
N ASN A 289 18.29 20.11 -30.84
CA ASN A 289 18.40 21.04 -29.73
C ASN A 289 17.31 22.12 -29.80
N ASP A 290 16.13 21.82 -29.26
CA ASP A 290 14.98 22.72 -29.24
C ASP A 290 14.93 23.58 -27.99
N ASN A 291 15.56 23.10 -26.93
CA ASN A 291 15.50 23.62 -25.59
C ASN A 291 14.07 23.73 -25.05
N GLY A 292 13.96 23.73 -23.72
CA GLY A 292 12.66 23.87 -23.07
C GLY A 292 12.78 23.59 -21.59
N LYS A 293 12.05 22.58 -21.11
CA LYS A 293 12.19 22.07 -19.75
C LYS A 293 13.28 20.99 -19.70
N LEU A 294 14.49 21.39 -19.34
CA LEU A 294 15.66 20.53 -19.46
C LEU A 294 15.82 19.52 -18.30
N LEU A 295 16.37 18.34 -18.62
CA LEU A 295 16.65 17.24 -17.70
C LEU A 295 18.13 16.85 -17.73
N TYR A 296 18.80 17.03 -16.60
CA TYR A 296 20.18 16.67 -16.34
C TYR A 296 20.27 15.56 -15.30
N TYR A 297 21.33 14.76 -15.37
CA TYR A 297 21.65 13.84 -14.29
C TYR A 297 21.94 14.59 -12.99
N THR A 298 21.41 14.06 -11.88
CA THR A 298 21.78 14.54 -10.55
C THR A 298 23.17 14.03 -10.19
N VAL A 299 23.96 14.89 -9.55
CA VAL A 299 25.23 14.50 -8.91
C VAL A 299 25.12 14.76 -7.42
N THR A 300 25.64 13.84 -6.60
CA THR A 300 25.80 14.10 -5.17
C THR A 300 27.03 14.95 -4.94
N VAL A 301 26.82 16.09 -4.27
CA VAL A 301 27.91 16.90 -3.76
C VAL A 301 28.17 16.45 -2.33
N TRP A 302 29.39 16.02 -2.04
CA TRP A 302 29.79 15.60 -0.70
C TRP A 302 29.91 16.83 0.20
N GLU A 303 28.96 17.03 1.12
CA GLU A 303 29.10 17.91 2.27
C GLU A 303 29.23 17.11 3.57
N PRO A 304 29.95 17.62 4.59
CA PRO A 304 30.12 16.94 5.89
C PRO A 304 28.80 16.53 6.56
N ALA A 305 27.67 17.20 6.29
CA ALA A 305 26.37 16.85 6.85
C ALA A 305 25.81 15.50 6.33
N LEU A 306 26.14 15.12 5.09
CA LEU A 306 25.71 13.84 4.48
C LEU A 306 26.57 12.65 4.92
N SER A 307 27.73 12.89 5.55
CA SER A 307 28.61 11.83 6.07
C SER A 307 27.92 10.92 7.10
N SER A 308 27.02 11.48 7.91
CA SER A 308 26.26 10.75 8.94
C SER A 308 25.16 9.83 8.40
N LEU A 309 24.85 9.92 7.09
CA LEU A 309 23.92 9.03 6.39
C LEU A 309 24.65 7.83 5.76
N CYS A 310 25.92 7.97 5.37
CA CYS A 310 26.74 6.86 4.87
C CYS A 310 27.41 6.03 5.97
N GLN A 311 27.66 6.61 7.16
CA GLN A 311 28.40 5.92 8.24
C GLN A 311 27.55 5.13 9.24
N ARG A 312 26.21 5.14 9.10
CA ARG A 312 25.31 4.55 10.12
C ARG A 312 24.93 3.09 9.89
N GLU A 313 25.42 2.44 8.82
CA GLU A 313 25.20 1.01 8.56
C GLU A 313 26.40 0.11 8.95
N GLU A 314 27.41 0.64 9.65
CA GLU A 314 28.55 -0.16 10.17
C GLU A 314 28.52 -0.31 11.71
N GLY A 315 27.39 -0.79 12.25
CA GLY A 315 27.25 -1.08 13.69
C GLY A 315 26.53 -2.38 13.95
#